data_AF-A0A151E379-F1
#
_entry.id   AF-A0A151E379-F1
#
_cell.length_a   1.000
_cell.length_b   1.000
_cell.length_c   1.000
_cell.angle_alpha   90.00
_cell.angle_beta   90.00
_cell.angle_gamma   90.00
#
_symmetry.space_group_name_H-M   'P 1'
#
loop_
_entity.id
_entity.type
_entity.pdbx_description
1 polymer ?
#
loop_
_entity_poly.entity_id
_entity_poly.type
_entity_poly.pdbx_seq_one_letter_code
_entity_poly.pdbx_strand_id
1 'polypeptide(L)'
;MTDEFVTANVQIGKCGICCSYCPLFRSKKCPGCSSLPSCQIRSCSNKNNLKSCFFCEEFPCKLFEKGFPWDLSEFSTSKNPPKEIVQWKPYSETYIAFFKRYKEQKKNENK
;
A
#
# COMPACT_ATOMS: atom_id res chain seq x y z
N MET A 1 -21.22 25.44 6.93
CA MET A 1 -20.30 24.51 7.63
C MET A 1 -19.04 24.45 6.79
N THR A 2 -18.12 25.39 7.01
CA THR A 2 -16.83 25.40 6.31
C THR A 2 -15.97 24.34 6.98
N ASP A 3 -15.81 23.22 6.30
CA ASP A 3 -14.94 22.13 6.72
C ASP A 3 -13.50 22.66 6.65
N GLU A 4 -13.04 23.24 7.76
CA GLU A 4 -11.63 23.56 8.00
C GLU A 4 -10.88 22.23 8.15
N PHE A 5 -10.72 21.50 7.04
CA PHE A 5 -9.76 20.43 6.95
C PHE A 5 -8.37 21.05 7.09
N VAL A 6 -7.87 21.04 8.33
CA VAL A 6 -6.48 21.33 8.67
C VAL A 6 -5.59 20.71 7.60
N THR A 7 -4.79 21.56 6.97
CA THR A 7 -3.82 21.27 5.91
C THR A 7 -2.64 20.44 6.43
N ALA A 8 -2.92 19.31 7.07
CA ALA A 8 -1.92 18.33 7.41
C ALA A 8 -1.42 17.69 6.11
N ASN A 9 -0.13 17.84 5.82
CA ASN A 9 0.53 17.16 4.70
C ASN A 9 0.21 15.66 4.73
N VAL A 10 -0.72 15.23 3.87
CA VAL A 10 -1.19 13.85 3.80
C VAL A 10 -0.01 12.97 3.40
N GLN A 11 0.37 12.06 4.30
CA GLN A 11 1.46 11.11 4.07
C GLN A 11 0.89 9.85 3.43
N ILE A 12 1.27 9.58 2.19
CA ILE A 12 0.90 8.38 1.45
C ILE A 12 2.10 7.45 1.39
N GLY A 13 1.92 6.21 1.84
CA GLY A 13 2.96 5.18 1.78
C GLY A 13 3.26 4.76 0.33
N LYS A 14 4.37 4.05 0.11
CA LYS A 14 4.73 3.55 -1.23
C LYS A 14 3.63 2.70 -1.87
N CYS A 15 2.90 1.93 -1.07
CA CYS A 15 1.77 1.13 -1.54
C CYS A 15 0.52 1.95 -1.92
N GLY A 16 0.47 3.24 -1.59
CA GLY A 16 -0.67 4.13 -1.82
C GLY A 16 -1.63 4.25 -0.63
N ILE A 17 -1.39 3.51 0.47
CA ILE A 17 -2.17 3.66 1.71
C ILE A 17 -1.94 5.04 2.31
N CYS A 18 -3.02 5.67 2.75
CA CYS A 18 -2.99 6.96 3.44
C CYS A 18 -2.50 6.78 4.89
N CYS A 19 -1.18 6.84 5.08
CA CYS A 19 -0.53 6.63 6.38
C CYS A 19 -0.98 7.65 7.43
N SER A 20 -1.35 8.87 7.05
CA SER A 20 -1.82 9.90 7.99
C SER A 20 -3.10 9.51 8.75
N TYR A 21 -3.86 8.52 8.28
CA TYR A 21 -5.02 7.97 8.99
C TYR A 21 -4.71 6.69 9.79
N CYS A 22 -3.52 6.10 9.63
CA CYS A 22 -3.13 4.90 10.35
C CYS A 22 -2.93 5.21 11.86
N PRO A 23 -3.53 4.44 12.79
CA PRO A 23 -3.34 4.63 14.23
C PRO A 23 -1.87 4.52 14.67
N LEU A 24 -1.09 3.61 14.08
CA LEU A 24 0.34 3.46 14.39
C LEU A 24 1.16 4.67 13.93
N PHE A 25 0.82 5.23 12.77
CA PHE A 25 1.48 6.45 12.28
C PHE A 25 1.12 7.65 13.17
N ARG A 26 -0.17 7.84 13.48
CA ARG A 26 -0.66 8.92 14.35
C ARG A 26 -0.08 8.86 15.77
N SER A 27 0.16 7.67 16.30
CA SER A 27 0.80 7.46 17.60
C SER A 27 2.34 7.54 17.56
N LYS A 28 2.96 7.86 16.40
CA LYS A 28 4.42 7.89 16.19
C LYS A 28 5.12 6.56 16.51
N LYS A 29 4.38 5.44 16.48
CA LYS A 29 4.89 4.08 16.68
C LYS A 29 5.18 3.35 15.37
N CYS A 30 4.76 3.91 14.24
CA CYS A 30 5.05 3.35 12.93
C CYS A 30 6.53 3.57 12.58
N PRO A 31 7.32 2.50 12.35
CA PRO A 31 8.73 2.62 11.98
C PRO A 31 8.93 3.05 10.51
N GLY A 32 7.83 3.22 9.77
CA GLY A 32 7.81 3.65 8.37
C GLY A 32 8.09 2.51 7.38
N CYS A 33 7.78 2.72 6.10
CA CYS A 33 8.02 1.68 5.09
C CYS A 33 9.51 1.31 4.98
N SER A 34 10.42 2.24 5.33
CA SER A 34 11.86 2.01 5.26
C SER A 34 12.38 0.93 6.20
N SER A 35 11.63 0.58 7.25
CA SER A 35 11.96 -0.50 8.17
C SER A 35 11.37 -1.86 7.77
N LEU A 36 10.71 -1.97 6.60
CA LEU A 36 10.06 -3.19 6.12
C LEU A 36 10.79 -3.75 4.89
N PRO A 37 11.98 -4.37 5.03
CA PRO A 37 12.78 -4.84 3.91
C PRO A 37 12.19 -6.08 3.21
N SER A 38 11.39 -6.88 3.93
CA SER A 38 10.65 -8.04 3.42
C SER A 38 9.43 -7.69 2.56
N CYS A 39 8.95 -6.43 2.63
CA CYS A 39 7.78 -5.99 1.89
C CYS A 39 8.02 -6.00 0.37
N GLN A 40 7.38 -6.92 -0.35
CA GLN A 40 7.56 -7.06 -1.80
C GLN A 40 7.12 -5.82 -2.59
N ILE A 41 6.07 -5.11 -2.14
CA ILE A 41 5.63 -3.86 -2.79
C ILE A 41 6.70 -2.77 -2.69
N ARG A 42 7.33 -2.62 -1.53
CA ARG A 42 8.41 -1.65 -1.34
C ARG A 42 9.58 -1.99 -2.26
N SER A 43 10.01 -3.25 -2.26
CA SER A 43 11.12 -3.72 -3.09
C SER A 43 10.84 -3.50 -4.58
N CYS A 44 9.62 -3.80 -5.03
CA CYS A 44 9.18 -3.54 -6.41
C CYS A 44 9.17 -2.04 -6.75
N SER A 45 8.59 -1.20 -5.89
CA SER A 45 8.58 0.26 -6.06
C SER A 45 9.98 0.84 -6.12
N ASN A 46 10.90 0.38 -5.27
CA ASN A 46 12.29 0.83 -5.27
C ASN A 46 13.02 0.40 -6.55
N LYS A 47 12.88 -0.86 -6.98
CA LYS A 47 13.48 -1.36 -8.22
C LYS A 47 13.05 -0.56 -9.45
N ASN A 48 11.80 -0.09 -9.47
CA ASN A 48 11.25 0.71 -10.55
C ASN A 48 11.39 2.24 -10.33
N ASN A 49 12.15 2.68 -9.32
CA ASN A 49 12.34 4.10 -8.97
C ASN A 49 11.03 4.88 -8.76
N LEU A 50 9.98 4.20 -8.29
CA LEU A 50 8.68 4.80 -8.06
C LEU A 50 8.61 5.42 -6.67
N LYS A 51 8.18 6.69 -6.59
CA LYS A 51 7.85 7.34 -5.32
C LYS A 51 6.61 6.71 -4.67
N SER A 52 5.65 6.30 -5.49
CA SER A 52 4.41 5.63 -5.09
C SER A 52 3.98 4.65 -6.19
N CYS A 53 3.33 3.55 -5.80
CA CYS A 53 2.74 2.61 -6.75
C CYS A 53 1.64 3.22 -7.61
N PHE A 54 1.05 4.35 -7.24
CA PHE A 54 0.09 5.06 -8.10
C PHE A 54 0.73 5.63 -9.38
N PHE A 55 2.05 5.80 -9.41
CA PHE A 55 2.79 6.18 -10.62
C PHE A 55 3.18 4.99 -11.50
N CYS A 56 2.85 3.75 -11.10
CA CYS A 56 3.08 2.59 -11.93
C CYS A 56 2.02 2.52 -13.05
N GLU A 57 2.47 2.42 -14.30
CA GLU A 57 1.58 2.29 -15.46
C GLU A 57 0.69 1.05 -15.41
N GLU A 58 1.15 -0.01 -14.73
CA GLU A 58 0.38 -1.24 -14.53
C GLU A 58 -0.53 -1.20 -13.30
N PHE A 59 -0.52 -0.13 -12.49
CA PHE A 59 -1.30 -0.09 -11.24
C PHE A 59 -2.82 -0.11 -11.49
N PRO A 60 -3.64 -0.93 -10.80
CA PRO A 60 -3.26 -1.94 -9.84
C PRO A 60 -2.63 -3.16 -10.54
N CYS A 61 -1.37 -3.44 -10.24
CA CYS A 61 -0.65 -4.56 -10.86
C CYS A 61 -0.88 -5.87 -10.08
N LYS A 62 -0.28 -6.96 -10.54
CA LYS A 62 -0.45 -8.30 -9.94
C LYS A 62 -0.15 -8.36 -8.44
N LEU A 63 0.78 -7.55 -7.92
CA LEU A 63 1.07 -7.48 -6.48
C LEU A 63 -0.12 -6.97 -5.65
N PHE A 64 -0.96 -6.11 -6.24
CA PHE A 64 -2.17 -5.60 -5.60
C PHE A 64 -3.38 -6.50 -5.87
N GLU A 65 -3.47 -7.08 -7.07
CA GLU A 65 -4.58 -7.97 -7.44
C GLU A 65 -4.51 -9.33 -6.74
N LYS A 66 -3.35 -9.99 -6.83
CA LYS A 66 -3.15 -11.35 -6.31
C LYS A 66 -2.62 -11.33 -4.88
N GLY A 67 -1.94 -10.26 -4.49
CA GLY A 67 -1.18 -10.22 -3.23
C GLY A 67 0.10 -11.04 -3.30
N PHE A 68 0.77 -11.16 -2.16
CA PHE A 68 1.98 -11.96 -2.01
C PHE A 68 2.08 -12.55 -0.60
N PRO A 69 2.77 -13.69 -0.42
CA PRO A 69 2.98 -14.27 0.91
C PRO A 69 3.86 -13.34 1.75
N TRP A 70 3.42 -13.05 2.98
CA TRP A 70 4.17 -12.29 3.96
C TRP A 70 4.16 -13.04 5.29
N ASP A 71 5.35 -13.27 5.84
CA ASP A 71 5.52 -13.84 7.17
C ASP A 71 5.29 -12.76 8.24
N LEU A 72 4.17 -12.83 8.96
CA LEU A 72 3.83 -11.88 10.02
C LEU A 72 4.63 -12.12 11.30
N SER A 73 5.30 -13.27 11.42
CA SER A 73 6.13 -13.58 12.59
C SER A 73 7.29 -12.58 12.74
N GLU A 74 7.70 -11.89 11.67
CA GLU A 74 8.70 -10.82 11.69
C GLU A 74 8.29 -9.60 12.52
N PHE A 75 6.99 -9.45 12.81
CA PHE A 75 6.45 -8.37 13.65
C PHE A 75 6.23 -8.79 15.10
N SER A 76 6.47 -10.07 15.42
CA SER A 76 6.29 -10.56 16.77
C SER A 76 7.40 -10.11 17.69
N THR A 77 7.05 -9.84 18.95
CA THR A 77 8.02 -9.58 20.02
C THR A 77 8.52 -10.86 20.69
N SER A 78 8.00 -12.04 20.32
CA SER A 78 8.44 -13.33 20.86
C SER A 78 9.81 -13.73 20.30
N LYS A 79 10.62 -14.45 21.08
CA LYS A 79 11.91 -14.97 20.61
C LYS A 79 11.74 -16.09 19.57
N ASN A 80 10.64 -16.83 19.62
CA ASN A 80 10.31 -17.93 18.70
C ASN A 80 8.81 -17.86 18.36
N PRO A 81 8.40 -16.89 17.53
CA PRO A 81 7.01 -16.82 17.08
C PRO A 81 6.68 -18.03 16.18
N PRO A 82 5.46 -18.58 16.25
CA PRO A 82 5.02 -19.52 15.23
C PRO A 82 5.06 -18.83 13.87
N LYS A 83 5.47 -19.58 12.85
CA LYS A 83 5.50 -19.07 11.48
C LYS A 83 4.08 -18.81 11.00
N GLU A 84 3.78 -17.57 10.64
CA GLU A 84 2.44 -17.16 10.22
C GLU A 84 2.54 -16.45 8.86
N ILE A 85 2.30 -17.21 7.79
CA ILE A 85 2.31 -16.65 6.43
C ILE A 85 0.88 -16.29 6.05
N VAL A 86 0.67 -15.03 5.69
CA VAL A 86 -0.58 -14.54 5.10
C VAL A 86 -0.39 -14.14 3.65
N GLN A 87 -1.47 -14.21 2.87
CA GLN A 87 -1.50 -13.59 1.54
C GLN A 87 -1.80 -12.10 1.69
N TRP A 88 -0.76 -11.27 1.71
CA TRP A 88 -0.91 -9.83 1.89
C TRP A 88 -1.48 -9.16 0.64
N LYS A 89 -2.63 -8.50 0.81
CA LYS A 89 -3.30 -7.67 -0.20
C LYS A 89 -3.61 -6.30 0.43
N PRO A 90 -2.94 -5.21 0.02
CA PRO A 90 -3.14 -3.88 0.63
C PRO A 90 -4.53 -3.28 0.44
N TYR A 91 -5.26 -3.73 -0.59
CA TYR A 91 -6.55 -3.17 -0.99
C TYR A 91 -7.59 -4.27 -1.12
N SER A 92 -8.85 -3.92 -0.83
CA SER A 92 -9.98 -4.79 -1.07
C SER A 92 -10.23 -4.99 -2.56
N GLU A 93 -10.91 -6.08 -2.90
CA GLU A 93 -11.27 -6.39 -4.29
C GLU A 93 -12.14 -5.28 -4.91
N THR A 94 -13.02 -4.67 -4.13
CA THR A 94 -13.83 -3.52 -4.54
C THR A 94 -12.96 -2.33 -4.96
N TYR A 95 -11.92 -2.02 -4.18
CA TYR A 95 -11.04 -0.90 -4.48
C TYR A 95 -10.16 -1.17 -5.71
N ILE A 96 -9.71 -2.42 -5.88
CA ILE A 96 -9.01 -2.85 -7.10
C ILE A 96 -9.92 -2.76 -8.33
N ALA A 97 -11.16 -3.24 -8.23
CA ALA A 97 -12.15 -3.19 -9.31
C ALA A 97 -12.47 -1.76 -9.73
N PHE A 98 -12.56 -0.83 -8.78
CA PHE A 98 -12.74 0.59 -9.04
C PHE A 98 -11.65 1.15 -9.97
N PHE A 99 -10.37 0.93 -9.64
CA PHE A 99 -9.27 1.43 -10.48
C PHE A 99 -9.23 0.80 -11.87
N LYS A 100 -9.54 -0.50 -11.97
CA LYS A 100 -9.61 -1.19 -13.26
C LYS A 100 -10.66 -0.56 -14.17
N ARG A 101 -11.87 -0.36 -13.64
CA ARG A 101 -12.97 0.28 -14.37
C ARG A 101 -12.61 1.70 -14.80
N TYR A 102 -11.97 2.47 -13.93
CA TYR A 102 -11.50 3.82 -14.26
C TYR A 102 -10.50 3.81 -15.43
N LYS A 103 -9.54 2.87 -15.44
CA LYS A 103 -8.59 2.71 -16.56
C LYS A 103 -9.26 2.30 -17.86
N GLU A 104 -10.25 1.41 -17.80
CA GLU A 104 -11.02 0.99 -18.98
C GLU A 104 -11.79 2.17 -19.59
N GLN A 105 -12.43 3.00 -18.76
CA GLN A 105 -13.14 4.20 -19.21
C GLN A 105 -12.19 5.18 -19.91
N LYS A 106 -11.06 5.50 -19.28
CA LYS A 106 -10.01 6.36 -19.87
C LYS A 106 -9.50 5.84 -21.22
N LYS A 107 -9.37 4.51 -21.36
CA LYS A 107 -8.93 3.90 -22.61
C LYS A 107 -9.97 4.06 -23.72
N ASN A 108 -11.26 3.99 -23.37
CA ASN A 108 -12.35 4.18 -24.31
C ASN A 108 -12.55 5.65 -24.71
N GLU A 109 -12.26 6.60 -23.82
CA GLU A 109 -12.30 8.05 -24.11
C GLU A 109 -11.18 8.51 -25.06
N ASN A 110 -10.05 7.80 -25.07
CA ASN A 110 -8.88 8.14 -25.89
C ASN A 110 -8.82 7.37 -27.22
N LYS A 111 -9.89 6.65 -27.58
CA LYS A 111 -10.01 5.86 -28.81
C LYS A 111 -11.03 6.49 -29.75
#